data_AF-A0A0B6YQH8-F1
#
_entry.id   AF-A0A0B6YQH8-F1
#
_cell.length_a   1.000
_cell.length_b   1.000
_cell.length_c   1.000
_cell.angle_alpha   90.00
_cell.angle_beta   90.00
_cell.angle_gamma   90.00
#
_symmetry.space_group_name_H-M   'P 1'
#
loop_
_entity.id
_entity.type
_entity.pdbx_description
1 polymer ?
#
loop_
_entity_poly.entity_id
_entity_poly.type
_entity_poly.pdbx_seq_one_letter_code
_entity_poly.pdbx_strand_id
1 'polypeptide(L)'
;RICYIFHETFGRTLESMNPLGGLNTRDILTAIRNATGPRPALFVPEISFELLVKRQIRRLEEPSLRCVELVHEEMQRMIQHCGTQQEMLRFPKLHERIIDV
;
A
#
# COMPACT_ATOMS: atom_id res chain seq x y z
N ARG A 1 7.42 6.04 16.83
CA ARG A 1 6.87 4.77 16.30
C ARG A 1 6.32 4.91 14.88
N ILE A 2 5.53 5.95 14.56
CA ILE A 2 5.06 6.21 13.17
C ILE A 2 6.22 6.29 12.15
N CYS A 3 7.32 6.97 12.47
CA CYS A 3 8.50 7.03 11.58
C CYS A 3 9.06 5.63 11.23
N TYR A 4 9.02 4.69 12.19
CA TYR A 4 9.42 3.30 11.97
C TYR A 4 8.46 2.57 11.03
N ILE A 5 7.14 2.84 11.15
CA ILE A 5 6.14 2.27 10.23
C ILE A 5 6.42 2.73 8.79
N PHE A 6 6.72 4.02 8.59
CA PHE A 6 7.00 4.53 7.24
C PHE A 6 8.29 3.99 6.62
N HIS A 7 9.39 3.95 7.37
CA HIS A 7 10.69 3.61 6.79
C HIS A 7 11.00 2.12 6.90
N GLU A 8 10.94 1.59 8.13
CA GLU A 8 11.41 0.23 8.41
C GLU A 8 10.37 -0.84 8.10
N THR A 9 9.08 -0.48 8.05
CA THR A 9 8.01 -1.41 7.65
C THR A 9 7.60 -1.18 6.20
N PHE A 10 7.04 -0.03 5.88
CA PHE A 10 6.51 0.25 4.55
C PHE A 10 7.63 0.38 3.50
N GLY A 11 8.66 1.19 3.77
CA GLY A 11 9.81 1.33 2.88
C GLY A 11 10.46 -0.02 2.54
N ARG A 12 10.82 -0.82 3.55
CA ARG A 12 11.36 -2.17 3.33
C ARG A 12 10.41 -3.10 2.57
N THR A 13 9.10 -3.00 2.84
CA THR A 13 8.10 -3.79 2.13
C THR A 13 8.14 -3.46 0.63
N LEU A 14 8.13 -2.18 0.28
CA LEU A 14 8.24 -1.75 -1.13
C LEU A 14 9.55 -2.18 -1.77
N GLU A 15 10.68 -2.05 -1.08
CA GLU A 15 11.99 -2.48 -1.58
C GLU A 15 12.09 -4.00 -1.81
N SER A 16 11.40 -4.79 -0.99
CA SER A 16 11.36 -6.25 -1.13
C SER A 16 10.52 -6.73 -2.32
N MET A 17 9.69 -5.86 -2.89
CA MET A 17 8.85 -6.22 -4.02
C MET A 17 9.67 -6.37 -5.29
N ASN A 18 9.70 -7.59 -5.85
CA ASN A 18 10.34 -7.82 -7.15
C ASN A 18 9.60 -7.02 -8.26
N PRO A 19 10.27 -6.07 -8.93
CA PRO A 19 9.66 -5.24 -9.99
C PRO A 19 9.33 -6.06 -11.26
N LEU A 20 9.99 -7.20 -11.44
CA LEU A 20 9.73 -8.15 -12.52
C LEU A 20 8.84 -9.32 -12.09
N GLY A 21 8.33 -9.29 -10.84
CA GLY A 21 7.44 -10.31 -10.31
C GLY A 21 6.18 -10.45 -11.16
N GLY A 22 5.90 -11.67 -11.64
CA GLY A 22 4.75 -11.95 -12.50
C GLY A 22 4.88 -11.42 -13.94
N LEU A 23 6.09 -11.06 -14.39
CA LEU A 23 6.41 -10.71 -15.78
C LEU A 23 7.20 -11.84 -16.45
N ASN A 24 6.55 -12.98 -16.70
CA ASN A 24 7.18 -14.06 -17.45
C ASN A 24 7.20 -13.73 -18.94
N THR A 25 8.18 -14.26 -19.69
CA THR A 25 8.28 -14.05 -21.15
C THR A 25 6.97 -14.40 -21.88
N ARG A 26 6.30 -15.48 -21.43
CA ARG A 26 4.99 -15.88 -21.97
C ARG A 26 3.91 -14.82 -21.75
N ASP A 27 3.87 -14.20 -20.57
CA ASP A 27 2.88 -13.17 -20.24
C ASP A 27 3.14 -11.89 -21.03
N ILE A 28 4.41 -11.52 -21.21
CA ILE A 28 4.82 -10.38 -22.03
C ILE A 28 4.41 -10.60 -23.50
N LEU A 29 4.74 -11.76 -24.08
CA LEU A 29 4.35 -12.09 -25.46
C LEU A 29 2.84 -12.14 -25.63
N THR A 30 2.12 -12.63 -24.62
CA THR A 30 0.65 -12.66 -24.62
C THR A 30 0.08 -11.24 -24.57
N ALA A 31 0.62 -10.36 -23.72
CA ALA A 31 0.22 -8.96 -23.65
C ALA A 31 0.48 -8.23 -24.98
N ILE A 32 1.62 -8.48 -25.65
CA ILE A 32 1.92 -7.93 -26.97
C ILE A 32 0.90 -8.39 -28.02
N ARG A 33 0.60 -9.69 -28.05
CA ARG A 33 -0.38 -10.25 -29.00
C ARG A 33 -1.77 -9.68 -28.77
N ASN A 34 -2.20 -9.57 -27.51
CA ASN A 34 -3.49 -9.00 -27.15
C ASN A 34 -3.59 -7.51 -27.47
N ALA A 35 -2.51 -6.75 -27.23
CA ALA A 35 -2.40 -5.35 -27.58
C ALA A 35 -2.44 -5.10 -29.10
N THR A 36 -1.89 -6.02 -29.88
CA THR A 36 -1.90 -5.97 -31.36
C THR A 36 -3.30 -6.20 -31.92
N GLY A 37 -4.08 -7.05 -31.24
CA GLY A 37 -5.44 -7.38 -31.65
C GLY A 37 -5.47 -8.21 -32.94
N PRO A 38 -6.55 -8.14 -33.74
CA PRO A 38 -6.73 -9.00 -34.91
C PRO A 38 -5.94 -8.56 -36.15
N ARG A 39 -5.34 -7.36 -36.14
CA ARG A 39 -4.61 -6.81 -37.29
C ARG A 39 -3.14 -7.19 -37.23
N PRO A 40 -2.50 -7.48 -38.37
CA PRO A 40 -1.05 -7.67 -38.39
C PRO A 40 -0.36 -6.36 -38.00
N ALA A 41 0.70 -6.46 -37.19
CA ALA A 41 1.54 -5.34 -36.80
C ALA A 41 3.00 -5.62 -37.18
N LEU A 42 3.68 -4.57 -37.65
CA LEU A 42 5.12 -4.62 -37.98
C LEU A 42 6.01 -4.36 -36.76
N PHE A 43 5.45 -3.71 -35.73
CA PHE A 43 6.15 -3.31 -34.52
C PHE A 43 5.34 -3.69 -33.28
N VAL A 44 6.02 -3.78 -32.14
CA VAL A 44 5.40 -4.06 -30.84
C VAL A 44 4.58 -2.86 -30.39
N PRO A 45 3.30 -3.01 -30.00
CA PRO A 45 2.49 -1.90 -29.52
C PRO A 45 2.94 -1.37 -28.15
N GLU A 46 3.06 -0.05 -27.99
CA GLU A 46 3.41 0.63 -26.73
C GLU A 46 2.43 0.32 -25.58
N ILE A 47 1.15 0.16 -25.91
CA ILE A 47 0.10 -0.15 -24.92
C ILE A 47 0.34 -1.47 -24.17
N SER A 48 1.07 -2.43 -24.78
CA SER A 48 1.45 -3.66 -24.10
C SER A 48 2.37 -3.39 -22.91
N PHE A 49 3.35 -2.51 -23.09
CA PHE A 49 4.25 -2.08 -22.02
C PHE A 49 3.48 -1.29 -20.95
N GLU A 50 2.64 -0.33 -21.35
CA GLU A 50 1.84 0.43 -20.40
C GLU A 50 0.97 -0.46 -19.50
N LEU A 51 0.34 -1.48 -20.09
CA LEU A 51 -0.53 -2.38 -19.36
C LEU A 51 0.24 -3.23 -18.34
N LEU A 52 1.44 -3.69 -18.71
CA LEU A 52 2.32 -4.43 -17.82
C LEU A 52 2.84 -3.56 -16.68
N VAL A 53 3.25 -2.31 -16.95
CA VAL A 53 3.68 -1.35 -15.93
C VAL A 53 2.53 -0.99 -14.99
N LYS A 54 1.34 -0.67 -15.52
CA LYS A 54 0.14 -0.40 -14.72
C LYS A 54 -0.20 -1.57 -13.80
N ARG A 55 -0.01 -2.82 -14.24
CA ARG A 55 -0.17 -4.00 -13.40
C ARG A 55 0.84 -4.05 -12.26
N GLN A 56 2.10 -3.66 -12.48
CA GLN A 56 3.10 -3.58 -11.41
C GLN A 56 2.78 -2.46 -10.41
N ILE A 57 2.36 -1.29 -10.88
CA ILE A 57 1.95 -0.16 -10.03
C ILE A 57 0.78 -0.56 -9.11
N ARG A 58 -0.22 -1.28 -9.62
CA ARG A 58 -1.36 -1.76 -8.81
C ARG A 58 -0.95 -2.64 -7.63
N ARG A 59 0.17 -3.36 -7.72
CA ARG A 59 0.67 -4.19 -6.60
C ARG A 59 1.11 -3.34 -5.41
N LEU A 60 1.39 -2.05 -5.60
CA LEU A 60 1.80 -1.13 -4.54
C LEU A 60 0.62 -0.67 -3.67
N GLU A 61 -0.62 -0.90 -4.12
CA GLU A 61 -1.83 -0.45 -3.42
C GLU A 61 -2.02 -1.16 -2.08
N GLU A 62 -1.96 -2.49 -2.07
CA GLU A 62 -2.10 -3.31 -0.85
C GLU A 62 -1.10 -2.92 0.26
N PRO A 63 0.23 -2.88 0.03
CA PRO A 63 1.17 -2.48 1.08
C PRO A 63 0.98 -1.02 1.51
N SER A 64 0.48 -0.16 0.64
CA SER A 64 0.18 1.24 0.98
C SER A 64 -1.05 1.34 1.90
N LEU A 65 -2.11 0.60 1.61
CA LEU A 65 -3.29 0.51 2.49
C LEU A 65 -2.91 -0.09 3.85
N ARG A 66 -2.08 -1.13 3.86
CA ARG A 66 -1.59 -1.71 5.11
C ARG A 66 -0.77 -0.72 5.94
N CYS A 67 0.02 0.13 5.29
CA CYS A 67 0.74 1.21 5.97
C CYS A 67 -0.24 2.19 6.66
N VAL A 68 -1.33 2.59 5.99
CA VAL A 68 -2.37 3.45 6.55
C VAL A 68 -3.03 2.81 7.77
N GLU A 69 -3.38 1.51 7.69
CA GLU A 69 -3.95 0.76 8.82
C GLU A 69 -3.00 0.75 10.03
N LEU A 70 -1.71 0.48 9.83
CA LEU A 70 -0.73 0.44 10.91
C LEU A 70 -0.55 1.82 11.57
N VAL A 71 -0.58 2.90 10.79
CA VAL A 71 -0.54 4.27 11.32
C VAL A 71 -1.81 4.58 12.10
N HIS A 72 -2.98 4.18 11.59
CA HIS A 72 -4.25 4.35 12.30
C HIS A 72 -4.25 3.63 13.66
N GLU A 73 -3.82 2.36 13.69
CA GLU A 73 -3.64 1.61 14.94
C GLU A 73 -2.65 2.30 15.90
N GLU A 74 -1.57 2.88 15.38
CA GLU A 74 -0.60 3.62 16.18
C GLU A 74 -1.21 4.90 16.78
N MET A 75 -1.98 5.64 16.00
CA MET A 75 -2.66 6.85 16.45
C MET A 75 -3.69 6.53 17.55
N GLN A 76 -4.47 5.46 17.39
CA GLN A 76 -5.39 5.00 18.43
C GLN A 76 -4.64 4.61 19.72
N ARG A 77 -3.49 3.92 19.60
CA ARG A 77 -2.64 3.59 20.76
C ARG A 77 -2.08 4.84 21.45
N MET A 78 -1.76 5.90 20.69
CA MET A 78 -1.34 7.19 21.27
C MET A 78 -2.48 7.84 22.06
N ILE A 79 -3.72 7.85 21.55
CA ILE A 79 -4.90 8.38 22.26
C ILE A 79 -5.13 7.62 23.57
N GLN A 80 -5.10 6.28 23.52
CA GLN A 80 -5.23 5.44 24.70
C GLN A 80 -4.14 5.72 25.74
N HIS A 81 -2.88 5.86 25.30
CA HIS A 81 -1.76 6.19 26.19
C HIS A 81 -1.97 7.54 26.89
N CYS A 82 -2.40 8.58 26.17
CA CYS A 82 -2.75 9.87 26.77
C CYS A 82 -3.91 9.74 27.78
N GLY A 83 -4.92 8.91 27.47
CA GLY A 83 -6.04 8.66 28.36
C GLY A 83 -5.65 8.00 29.69
N THR A 84 -4.54 7.27 29.76
CA THR A 84 -4.06 6.62 30.99
C THR A 84 -3.32 7.56 31.96
N GLN A 85 -3.19 8.85 31.63
CA GLN A 85 -2.58 9.83 32.53
C GLN A 85 -3.42 9.98 33.82
N GLN A 86 -2.76 10.02 34.99
CA GLN A 86 -3.44 10.07 36.30
C GLN A 86 -4.43 11.24 36.43
N GLU A 87 -4.20 12.36 35.74
CA GLU A 87 -5.11 13.51 35.74
C GLU A 87 -6.44 13.21 35.05
N MET A 88 -6.45 12.36 34.00
CA MET A 88 -7.65 11.96 33.27
C MET A 88 -8.58 11.09 34.13
N LEU A 89 -8.03 10.31 35.07
CA LEU A 89 -8.80 9.49 36.01
C LEU A 89 -9.71 10.33 36.92
N ARG A 90 -9.41 11.62 37.11
CA ARG A 90 -10.24 12.55 37.89
C ARG A 90 -11.51 12.98 37.15
N PHE A 91 -11.54 12.83 35.82
CA PHE A 91 -12.62 13.27 34.96
C PHE A 91 -13.10 12.14 34.02
N PRO A 92 -13.71 11.06 34.55
CA PRO A 92 -14.04 9.86 33.79
C PRO A 92 -14.99 10.10 32.60
N LYS A 93 -15.95 11.03 32.74
CA LYS A 93 -16.84 11.41 31.63
C LYS A 93 -16.12 12.14 30.49
N LEU A 94 -15.10 12.92 30.81
CA LEU A 94 -14.26 13.59 29.80
C LEU A 94 -13.39 12.55 29.09
N HIS A 95 -12.83 11.61 29.86
CA HIS A 95 -12.01 10.52 29.34
C HIS A 95 -12.79 9.62 28.36
N GLU A 96 -14.01 9.17 28.71
CA GLU A 96 -14.87 8.42 27.78
C GLU A 96 -15.11 9.20 26.47
N ARG A 97 -15.44 10.49 26.57
CA ARG A 97 -15.69 11.33 25.38
C ARG A 97 -14.48 11.55 24.49
N ILE A 98 -13.26 11.42 25.02
CA ILE A 98 -12.01 11.53 24.26
C ILE A 98 -11.67 10.22 23.55
N ILE A 99 -12.04 9.07 24.14
CA ILE A 99 -11.74 7.73 23.59
C ILE A 99 -12.79 7.28 22.57
N ASP A 100 -14.04 7.75 22.67
CA ASP A 100 -15.17 7.38 21.79
C ASP A 100 -15.06 7.95 20.35
N VAL A 101 -13.86 8.39 19.93
CA VAL A 101 -13.58 9.01 18.61
C VAL A 101 -12.80 8.05 17.72
#